data_AF-A0A926A9B5-F1
#
_entry.id   AF-A0A926A9B5-F1
#
_cell.length_a   1.000
_cell.length_b   1.000
_cell.length_c   1.000
_cell.angle_alpha   90.00
_cell.angle_beta   90.00
_cell.angle_gamma   90.00
#
_symmetry.space_group_name_H-M   'P 1'
#
loop_
_entity.id
_entity.type
_entity.pdbx_description
1 polymer ?
#
loop_
_entity_poly.entity_id
_entity_poly.type
_entity_poly.pdbx_seq_one_letter_code
_entity_poly.pdbx_strand_id
1 'polypeptide(L)'
;MVFAQTNFAVLANDGSWNWFNDSRGLFHNGVLYFGSVRNADGKAVLNAFHPETGRKTELWTSTLTERDDYDSPGLLLRPDGRMLSAYSRHNTDPFFSFRISHGTDPSLATAWGVEQRIPHSGAGVSYANLTQLREEGGRIYNLVRNQRSNPTFFVSTNGGLSWSEPRMLLQTGPRVTRSYVKMYSDGE
;
A
#
# COMPACT_ATOMS: atom_id res chain seq x y z
N MET A 1 24.79 -22.74 -24.09
CA MET A 1 23.68 -22.25 -23.25
C MET A 1 24.30 -21.32 -22.22
N VAL A 2 24.09 -20.00 -22.36
CA VAL A 2 24.60 -19.04 -21.37
C VAL A 2 23.55 -18.97 -20.27
N PHE A 3 23.89 -19.41 -19.06
CA PHE A 3 23.02 -19.20 -17.91
C PHE A 3 22.95 -17.69 -17.65
N ALA A 4 21.75 -17.15 -17.51
CA ALA A 4 21.59 -15.76 -17.08
C ALA A 4 22.31 -15.58 -15.75
N GLN A 5 23.20 -14.59 -15.67
CA GLN A 5 23.91 -14.29 -14.45
C GLN A 5 22.91 -13.77 -13.41
N THR A 6 22.59 -14.59 -12.42
CA THR A 6 21.77 -14.18 -11.27
C THR A 6 22.62 -13.33 -10.33
N ASN A 7 22.48 -12.01 -10.43
CA ASN A 7 22.96 -11.09 -9.41
C ASN A 7 21.90 -10.99 -8.31
N PHE A 8 22.15 -11.62 -7.15
CA PHE A 8 21.28 -11.46 -6.00
C PHE A 8 21.48 -10.08 -5.38
N ALA A 9 20.37 -9.38 -5.12
CA ALA A 9 20.36 -8.13 -4.38
C ALA A 9 19.50 -8.29 -3.12
N VAL A 10 20.08 -8.02 -1.96
CA VAL A 10 19.30 -7.92 -0.72
C VAL A 10 18.54 -6.60 -0.73
N LEU A 11 17.22 -6.67 -0.84
CA LEU A 11 16.35 -5.49 -0.94
C LEU A 11 16.11 -4.83 0.43
N ALA A 12 15.82 -5.63 1.46
CA ALA A 12 15.69 -5.20 2.85
C ALA A 12 16.30 -6.28 3.77
N ASN A 13 17.08 -5.87 4.77
CA ASN A 13 17.74 -6.82 5.69
C ASN A 13 16.76 -7.37 6.74
N ASP A 14 15.76 -6.59 7.12
CA ASP A 14 14.87 -6.86 8.24
C ASP A 14 13.41 -6.47 7.93
N GLY A 15 13.05 -6.44 6.65
CA GLY A 15 11.70 -6.12 6.19
C GLY A 15 10.80 -7.35 6.16
N SER A 16 9.60 -7.24 6.73
CA SER A 16 8.53 -8.22 6.58
C SER A 16 7.40 -7.71 5.68
N TRP A 17 6.64 -8.63 5.09
CA TRP A 17 5.47 -8.34 4.29
C TRP A 17 4.46 -9.49 4.40
N ASN A 18 3.18 -9.19 4.18
CA ASN A 18 2.09 -10.16 4.25
C ASN A 18 1.39 -10.34 2.90
N TRP A 19 0.71 -11.46 2.71
CA TRP A 19 0.03 -11.80 1.44
C TRP A 19 -1.25 -10.99 1.11
N PHE A 20 -1.83 -10.31 2.10
CA PHE A 20 -3.17 -9.69 2.06
C PHE A 20 -3.19 -8.21 1.65
N ASN A 21 -2.05 -7.52 1.61
CA ASN A 21 -1.94 -6.14 1.12
C ASN A 21 -1.51 -6.15 -0.35
N ASP A 22 -2.07 -5.30 -1.21
CA ASP A 22 -1.64 -5.14 -2.59
C ASP A 22 -1.71 -3.68 -3.09
N SER A 23 -0.88 -3.30 -4.07
CA SER A 23 0.30 -4.06 -4.51
C SER A 23 1.45 -3.87 -3.51
N ARG A 24 2.19 -4.93 -3.17
CA ARG A 24 3.36 -4.85 -2.25
C ARG A 24 4.60 -4.26 -2.90
N GLY A 25 4.66 -4.33 -4.23
CA GLY A 25 5.72 -3.76 -5.02
C GLY A 25 5.23 -3.43 -6.42
N LEU A 26 5.87 -2.44 -7.04
CA LEU A 26 5.58 -1.94 -8.37
C LEU A 26 6.90 -1.72 -9.10
N PHE A 27 6.97 -2.11 -10.36
CA PHE A 27 8.09 -1.78 -11.23
C PHE A 27 7.67 -0.66 -12.19
N HIS A 28 8.33 0.48 -12.12
CA HIS A 28 8.00 1.64 -12.93
C HIS A 28 9.27 2.40 -13.32
N ASN A 29 9.41 2.77 -14.60
CA ASN A 29 10.56 3.51 -15.15
C ASN A 29 11.92 2.94 -14.73
N GLY A 30 12.07 1.61 -14.72
CA GLY A 30 13.33 0.95 -14.37
C GLY A 30 13.61 0.86 -12.86
N VAL A 31 12.66 1.25 -12.01
CA VAL A 31 12.79 1.25 -10.55
C VAL A 31 11.77 0.30 -9.92
N LEU A 32 12.24 -0.55 -9.01
CA LEU A 32 11.38 -1.37 -8.16
C LEU A 32 11.04 -0.59 -6.89
N TYR A 33 9.78 -0.29 -6.69
CA TYR A 33 9.23 0.25 -5.45
C TYR A 33 8.63 -0.89 -4.64
N PHE A 34 8.91 -0.96 -3.34
CA PHE A 34 8.38 -2.04 -2.52
C PHE A 34 8.20 -1.65 -1.05
N GLY A 35 7.08 -2.09 -0.50
CA GLY A 35 6.69 -1.89 0.88
C GLY A 35 7.16 -3.01 1.79
N SER A 36 7.49 -2.67 3.04
CA SER A 36 7.72 -3.64 4.11
C SER A 36 7.46 -3.04 5.48
N VAL A 37 7.45 -3.87 6.52
CA VAL A 37 7.54 -3.42 7.92
C VAL A 37 8.93 -3.74 8.44
N ARG A 38 9.64 -2.72 8.92
CA ARG A 38 11.01 -2.86 9.41
C ARG A 38 11.02 -3.45 10.81
N ASN A 39 11.64 -4.62 11.00
CA ASN A 39 11.64 -5.31 12.30
C ASN A 39 12.35 -4.51 13.41
N ALA A 40 13.36 -3.70 13.07
CA ALA A 40 14.09 -2.89 14.06
C ALA A 40 13.18 -1.97 14.89
N ASP A 41 12.15 -1.38 14.29
CA ASP A 41 11.28 -0.38 14.94
C ASP A 41 9.78 -0.53 14.64
N GLY A 42 9.37 -1.58 13.91
CA GLY A 42 7.98 -1.88 13.60
C GLY A 42 7.32 -0.84 12.71
N LYS A 43 8.07 -0.11 11.88
CA LYS A 43 7.49 0.94 11.03
C LYS A 43 7.27 0.42 9.62
N ALA A 44 6.15 0.83 9.02
CA ALA A 44 5.92 0.67 7.60
C ALA A 44 6.91 1.57 6.83
N VAL A 45 7.58 1.00 5.84
CA VAL A 45 8.57 1.66 5.01
C VAL A 45 8.30 1.41 3.54
N LEU A 46 8.57 2.41 2.71
CA LEU A 46 8.63 2.26 1.26
C LEU A 46 10.06 2.46 0.79
N ASN A 47 10.54 1.53 -0.03
CA ASN A 47 11.86 1.54 -0.60
C ASN A 47 11.80 1.61 -2.12
N ALA A 48 12.84 2.19 -2.73
CA ALA A 48 13.14 2.13 -4.15
C ALA A 48 14.45 1.37 -4.37
N PHE A 49 14.50 0.53 -5.40
CA PHE A 49 15.67 -0.19 -5.85
C PHE A 49 15.87 0.02 -7.36
N HIS A 50 17.05 0.48 -7.75
CA HIS A 50 17.46 0.63 -9.15
C HIS A 50 18.30 -0.58 -9.56
N PRO A 51 17.75 -1.55 -10.32
CA PRO A 51 18.46 -2.78 -10.64
C PRO A 51 19.75 -2.56 -11.43
N GLU A 52 19.79 -1.54 -12.30
CA GLU A 52 20.96 -1.21 -13.12
C GLU A 52 22.18 -0.75 -12.30
N THR A 53 21.95 -0.07 -11.18
CA THR A 53 23.03 0.52 -10.35
C THR A 53 23.18 -0.17 -9.00
N GLY A 54 22.23 -1.01 -8.61
CA GLY A 54 22.13 -1.58 -7.27
C GLY A 54 21.74 -0.56 -6.18
N ARG A 55 21.44 0.69 -6.54
CA ARG A 55 21.09 1.74 -5.57
C ARG A 55 19.78 1.42 -4.88
N LYS A 56 19.80 1.44 -3.54
CA LYS A 56 18.63 1.32 -2.65
C LYS A 56 18.37 2.67 -1.98
N THR A 57 17.10 3.02 -1.81
CA THR A 57 16.70 4.25 -1.15
C THR A 57 15.45 4.00 -0.32
N GLU A 58 15.52 4.24 0.99
CA GLU A 58 14.32 4.34 1.83
C GLU A 58 13.65 5.67 1.52
N LEU A 59 12.45 5.63 0.94
CA LEU A 59 11.73 6.81 0.46
C LEU A 59 11.03 7.52 1.60
N TRP A 60 10.42 6.75 2.50
CA TRP A 60 9.83 7.25 3.72
C TRP A 60 9.60 6.12 4.72
N THR A 61 9.42 6.53 5.97
CA THR A 61 9.02 5.67 7.09
C THR A 61 7.75 6.24 7.72
N SER A 62 6.84 5.37 8.17
CA SER A 62 5.59 5.76 8.83
C SER A 62 5.83 6.43 10.18
N THR A 63 4.85 7.19 10.67
CA THR A 63 4.83 7.62 12.09
C THR A 63 4.22 6.55 13.01
N LEU A 64 3.51 5.57 12.44
CA LEU A 64 2.94 4.42 13.13
C LEU A 64 4.01 3.37 13.43
N THR A 65 3.88 2.66 14.55
CA THR A 65 4.77 1.55 14.96
C THR A 65 3.96 0.36 15.46
N GLU A 66 4.22 -0.81 14.88
CA GLU A 66 3.75 -2.13 15.29
C GLU A 66 4.65 -3.19 14.61
N ARG A 67 5.18 -4.15 15.36
CA ARG A 67 5.96 -5.26 14.76
C ARG A 67 5.01 -6.34 14.25
N ASP A 68 4.30 -6.01 13.18
CA ASP A 68 3.31 -6.86 12.53
C ASP A 68 3.43 -6.67 11.01
N ASP A 69 3.63 -7.74 10.24
CA ASP A 69 3.79 -7.66 8.79
C ASP A 69 2.53 -7.16 8.06
N TYR A 70 1.38 -7.14 8.76
CA TYR A 70 0.07 -6.70 8.29
C TYR A 70 0.02 -5.19 8.01
N ASP A 71 0.97 -4.45 8.58
CA ASP A 71 1.14 -3.00 8.44
C ASP A 71 1.81 -2.58 7.13
N SER A 72 2.27 -3.54 6.34
CA SER A 72 2.98 -3.29 5.09
C SER A 72 2.17 -2.41 4.13
N PRO A 73 2.79 -1.41 3.49
CA PRO A 73 2.03 -0.50 2.64
C PRO A 73 1.57 -1.18 1.34
N GLY A 74 0.34 -0.87 0.94
CA GLY A 74 -0.16 -1.11 -0.41
C GLY A 74 0.20 0.06 -1.32
N LEU A 75 0.45 -0.23 -2.60
CA LEU A 75 0.87 0.74 -3.62
C LEU A 75 -0.07 0.73 -4.81
N LEU A 76 -0.23 1.91 -5.41
CA LEU A 76 -0.94 2.13 -6.68
C LEU A 76 -0.16 3.13 -7.54
N LEU A 77 0.14 2.75 -8.78
CA LEU A 77 0.55 3.67 -9.84
C LEU A 77 -0.71 4.25 -10.47
N ARG A 78 -0.83 5.57 -10.48
CA ARG A 78 -1.96 6.28 -11.08
C ARG A 78 -1.73 6.49 -12.58
N PRO A 79 -2.80 6.71 -13.38
CA PRO A 79 -2.69 7.07 -14.79
C PRO A 79 -1.88 8.34 -15.08
N ASP A 80 -1.79 9.26 -14.12
CA ASP A 80 -0.97 10.47 -14.23
C ASP A 80 0.50 10.25 -13.83
N GLY A 81 0.92 9.00 -13.64
CA GLY A 81 2.28 8.58 -13.30
C GLY A 81 2.66 8.80 -11.84
N ARG A 82 1.81 9.44 -11.02
CA ARG A 82 2.06 9.57 -9.58
C ARG A 82 1.78 8.25 -8.86
N MET A 83 2.43 8.06 -7.71
CA MET A 83 2.19 6.91 -6.85
C MET A 83 1.40 7.30 -5.62
N LEU A 84 0.50 6.41 -5.21
CA LEU A 84 -0.21 6.45 -3.94
C LEU A 84 0.21 5.25 -3.11
N SER A 85 0.50 5.48 -1.84
CA SER A 85 0.71 4.42 -0.86
C SER A 85 -0.24 4.59 0.32
N ALA A 86 -0.80 3.49 0.82
CA ALA A 86 -1.63 3.45 2.01
C ALA A 86 -1.19 2.33 2.97
N TYR A 87 -1.37 2.54 4.28
CA TYR A 87 -0.97 1.62 5.34
C TYR A 87 -1.74 1.90 6.64
N SER A 88 -1.81 0.91 7.54
CA SER A 88 -2.48 1.01 8.84
C SER A 88 -1.90 -0.04 9.79
N ARG A 89 -1.94 0.23 11.10
CA ARG A 89 -1.73 -0.83 12.11
C ARG A 89 -2.81 -1.90 12.03
N HIS A 90 -2.49 -3.14 12.38
CA HIS A 90 -3.35 -4.29 12.22
C HIS A 90 -4.57 -4.28 13.14
N ASN A 91 -5.68 -3.71 12.65
CA ASN A 91 -6.97 -3.61 13.36
C ASN A 91 -6.87 -2.79 14.67
N THR A 92 -5.81 -1.99 14.79
CA THR A 92 -5.54 -1.15 15.97
C THR A 92 -6.12 0.24 15.77
N ASP A 93 -5.91 0.84 14.60
CA ASP A 93 -6.35 2.19 14.30
C ASP A 93 -7.65 2.22 13.51
N PRO A 94 -8.59 3.12 13.85
CA PRO A 94 -9.81 3.32 13.10
C PRO A 94 -9.62 4.17 11.84
N PHE A 95 -8.39 4.31 11.37
CA PHE A 95 -8.00 5.07 10.18
C PHE A 95 -6.89 4.32 9.45
N PHE A 96 -6.65 4.68 8.19
CA PHE A 96 -5.38 4.39 7.52
C PHE A 96 -4.63 5.69 7.23
N SER A 97 -3.32 5.57 7.15
CA SER A 97 -2.41 6.60 6.68
C SER A 97 -2.14 6.42 5.18
N PHE A 98 -1.80 7.51 4.50
CA PHE A 98 -1.41 7.47 3.10
C PHE A 98 -0.39 8.57 2.75
N ARG A 99 0.33 8.37 1.65
CA ARG A 99 1.26 9.34 1.04
C ARG A 99 1.11 9.30 -0.47
N ILE A 100 1.31 10.46 -1.11
CA ILE A 100 1.24 10.62 -2.56
C ILE A 100 2.56 11.22 -3.04
N SER A 101 3.08 10.74 -4.18
CA SER A 101 4.24 11.36 -4.81
C SER A 101 3.91 12.73 -5.43
N HIS A 102 4.87 13.65 -5.40
CA HIS A 102 4.75 14.96 -6.04
C HIS A 102 4.85 14.90 -7.57
N GLY A 103 5.51 13.87 -8.12
CA GLY A 103 5.72 13.70 -9.55
C GLY A 103 5.75 12.23 -9.99
N THR A 104 6.19 12.02 -11.23
CA THR A 104 6.17 10.73 -11.93
C THR A 104 7.45 9.90 -11.78
N ASP A 105 8.50 10.47 -11.19
CA ASP A 105 9.71 9.75 -10.77
C ASP A 105 9.90 9.90 -9.25
N PRO A 106 9.22 9.06 -8.45
CA PRO A 106 9.27 9.16 -7.00
C PRO A 106 10.42 8.36 -6.36
N SER A 107 11.58 8.26 -7.05
CA SER A 107 12.73 7.45 -6.60
C SER A 107 13.63 8.10 -5.53
N LEU A 108 13.26 9.29 -5.04
CA LEU A 108 13.93 10.01 -3.95
C LEU A 108 12.94 10.36 -2.84
N ALA A 109 13.42 10.45 -1.60
CA ALA A 109 12.59 10.76 -0.43
C ALA A 109 11.85 12.12 -0.56
N THR A 110 12.50 13.13 -1.15
CA THR A 110 11.92 14.47 -1.39
C THR A 110 10.78 14.46 -2.42
N ALA A 111 10.59 13.37 -3.16
CA ALA A 111 9.51 13.23 -4.14
C ALA A 111 8.18 12.77 -3.53
N TRP A 112 8.13 12.54 -2.21
CA TRP A 112 6.94 12.09 -1.49
C TRP A 112 6.37 13.14 -0.56
N GLY A 113 5.05 13.27 -0.57
CA GLY A 113 4.34 14.10 0.39
C GLY A 113 4.44 13.60 1.83
N VAL A 114 4.05 14.47 2.75
CA VAL A 114 3.90 14.14 4.16
C VAL A 114 2.86 13.04 4.38
N GLU A 115 2.99 12.30 5.48
CA GLU A 115 1.97 11.33 5.90
C GLU A 115 0.64 12.04 6.18
N GLN A 116 -0.42 11.59 5.51
CA GLN A 116 -1.79 12.02 5.74
C GLN A 116 -2.58 10.87 6.36
N ARG A 117 -3.72 11.19 7.00
CA ARG A 117 -4.61 10.22 7.61
C ARG A 117 -6.05 10.54 7.25
N ILE A 118 -6.86 9.51 7.02
CA ILE A 118 -8.30 9.70 6.93
C ILE A 118 -8.90 9.99 8.31
N PRO A 119 -10.10 10.60 8.38
CA PRO A 119 -10.88 10.65 9.61
C PRO A 119 -11.17 9.25 10.17
N HIS A 120 -11.58 9.21 11.44
CA HIS A 120 -11.94 7.99 12.14
C HIS A 120 -13.15 7.29 11.46
N SER A 121 -12.92 6.09 10.92
CA SER A 121 -13.91 5.30 10.16
C SER A 121 -14.89 4.48 11.02
N GLY A 122 -14.70 4.44 12.34
CA GLY A 122 -15.61 3.78 13.29
C GLY A 122 -15.19 2.36 13.70
N ALA A 123 -14.25 1.74 12.98
CA ALA A 123 -13.70 0.43 13.32
C ALA A 123 -12.24 0.32 12.86
N GLY A 124 -11.48 -0.59 13.48
CA GLY A 124 -10.09 -0.87 13.14
C GLY A 124 -9.91 -1.19 11.65
N VAL A 125 -8.86 -0.67 11.03
CA VAL A 125 -8.51 -0.91 9.63
C VAL A 125 -7.40 -1.97 9.55
N SER A 126 -7.42 -2.83 8.54
CA SER A 126 -6.29 -3.70 8.20
C SER A 126 -6.23 -3.89 6.70
N TYR A 127 -5.02 -4.11 6.17
CA TYR A 127 -4.75 -4.42 4.77
C TYR A 127 -5.07 -3.26 3.82
N ALA A 128 -4.04 -2.65 3.24
CA ALA A 128 -4.22 -1.71 2.15
C ALA A 128 -4.23 -2.47 0.82
N ASN A 129 -5.34 -2.39 0.09
CA ASN A 129 -5.47 -2.92 -1.27
C ASN A 129 -5.95 -1.79 -2.19
N LEU A 130 -5.00 -1.02 -2.70
CA LEU A 130 -5.28 0.10 -3.58
C LEU A 130 -5.51 -0.39 -5.00
N THR A 131 -6.62 0.04 -5.61
CA THR A 131 -6.93 -0.28 -7.01
C THR A 131 -7.67 0.85 -7.69
N GLN A 132 -7.56 0.91 -9.01
CA GLN A 132 -8.21 1.88 -9.86
C GLN A 132 -8.57 1.18 -11.16
N LEU A 133 -9.83 1.30 -11.57
CA LEU A 133 -10.35 0.75 -12.81
C LEU A 133 -10.45 1.87 -13.85
N ARG A 134 -10.03 1.61 -15.08
CA ARG A 134 -9.91 2.63 -16.13
C ARG A 134 -11.25 3.30 -16.47
N GLU A 135 -12.29 2.49 -16.59
CA GLU A 135 -13.62 2.95 -16.98
C GLU A 135 -14.43 3.56 -15.82
N GLU A 136 -13.84 3.65 -14.62
CA GLU A 136 -14.52 4.16 -13.44
C GLU A 136 -14.25 5.64 -13.13
N GLY A 137 -13.86 6.41 -14.15
CA GLY A 137 -13.77 7.87 -14.07
C GLY A 137 -12.70 8.35 -13.09
N GLY A 138 -11.59 7.61 -12.98
CA GLY A 138 -10.49 7.97 -12.09
C GLY A 138 -10.75 7.69 -10.60
N ARG A 139 -11.80 6.93 -10.25
CA ARG A 139 -12.01 6.47 -8.88
C ARG A 139 -10.88 5.56 -8.42
N ILE A 140 -10.39 5.82 -7.20
CA ILE A 140 -9.45 4.95 -6.50
C ILE A 140 -10.20 4.29 -5.35
N TYR A 141 -10.02 2.98 -5.21
CA TYR A 141 -10.55 2.21 -4.12
C TYR A 141 -9.40 1.78 -3.21
N ASN A 142 -9.60 1.90 -1.90
CA ASN A 142 -8.79 1.21 -0.91
C ASN A 142 -9.66 0.15 -0.26
N LEU A 143 -9.43 -1.11 -0.61
CA LEU A 143 -10.11 -2.24 0.00
C LEU A 143 -9.34 -2.70 1.23
N VAL A 144 -10.08 -2.83 2.32
CA VAL A 144 -9.54 -3.12 3.64
C VAL A 144 -10.41 -4.16 4.34
N ARG A 145 -9.90 -4.69 5.45
CA ARG A 145 -10.74 -5.28 6.49
C ARG A 145 -11.10 -4.19 7.50
N ASN A 146 -12.37 -4.03 7.79
CA ASN A 146 -12.83 -3.01 8.74
C ASN A 146 -14.09 -3.47 9.51
N GLN A 147 -15.28 -3.07 9.08
CA GLN A 147 -16.53 -3.25 9.81
C GLN A 147 -16.82 -4.72 10.09
N ARG A 148 -16.84 -5.12 11.37
CA ARG A 148 -17.06 -6.52 11.81
C ARG A 148 -16.08 -7.52 11.16
N SER A 149 -14.86 -7.09 10.87
CA SER A 149 -13.83 -7.87 10.16
C SER A 149 -14.20 -8.25 8.72
N ASN A 150 -15.14 -7.54 8.10
CA ASN A 150 -15.54 -7.78 6.72
C ASN A 150 -14.77 -6.91 5.71
N PRO A 151 -14.69 -7.36 4.45
CA PRO A 151 -14.28 -6.56 3.31
C PRO A 151 -15.05 -5.26 3.25
N THR A 152 -14.33 -4.16 3.31
CA THR A 152 -14.85 -2.81 3.31
C THR A 152 -13.98 -1.99 2.37
N PHE A 153 -14.55 -1.01 1.67
CA PHE A 153 -13.77 -0.14 0.81
C PHE A 153 -14.04 1.32 1.08
N PHE A 154 -13.02 2.12 0.80
CA PHE A 154 -13.06 3.56 0.75
C PHE A 154 -12.87 4.00 -0.69
N VAL A 155 -13.54 5.08 -1.10
CA VAL A 155 -13.43 5.61 -2.46
C VAL A 155 -12.83 7.00 -2.41
N SER A 156 -11.84 7.25 -3.27
CA SER A 156 -11.36 8.60 -3.58
C SER A 156 -11.73 8.96 -5.01
N THR A 157 -12.25 10.17 -5.20
CA THR A 157 -12.62 10.74 -6.51
C THR A 157 -11.70 11.90 -6.93
N ASN A 158 -10.64 12.17 -6.15
CA ASN A 158 -9.73 13.29 -6.35
C ASN A 158 -8.26 12.85 -6.30
N GLY A 159 -7.98 11.64 -6.82
CA GLY A 159 -6.62 11.11 -6.90
C GLY A 159 -6.00 10.80 -5.54
N GLY A 160 -6.79 10.33 -4.57
CA GLY A 160 -6.31 9.89 -3.26
C GLY A 160 -6.15 11.01 -2.22
N LEU A 161 -6.55 12.25 -2.52
CA LEU A 161 -6.42 13.39 -1.61
C LEU A 161 -7.44 13.35 -0.46
N SER A 162 -8.64 12.81 -0.72
CA SER A 162 -9.63 12.52 0.31
C SER A 162 -10.39 11.23 -0.02
N TRP A 163 -11.08 10.70 0.99
CA TRP A 163 -11.71 9.39 0.95
C TRP A 163 -13.14 9.48 1.49
N SER A 164 -14.04 8.65 0.95
CA SER A 164 -15.41 8.51 1.44
C SER A 164 -15.47 7.88 2.82
N GLU A 165 -16.66 7.87 3.44
CA GLU A 165 -16.97 6.94 4.52
C GLU A 165 -16.82 5.47 4.07
N PRO A 166 -16.53 4.54 5.00
CA PRO A 166 -16.38 3.12 4.69
C PRO A 166 -17.68 2.50 4.18
N ARG A 167 -17.58 1.69 3.13
CA ARG A 167 -18.69 0.89 2.60
C ARG A 167 -18.34 -0.59 2.67
N MET A 168 -19.13 -1.36 3.41
CA MET A 168 -18.95 -2.82 3.46
C MET A 168 -19.27 -3.40 2.08
N LEU A 169 -18.32 -4.14 1.50
CA LEU A 169 -18.48 -4.80 0.20
C LEU A 169 -19.30 -6.07 0.32
N LEU A 170 -18.94 -6.89 1.30
CA LEU A 170 -19.53 -8.20 1.51
C LEU A 170 -19.63 -8.46 3.00
N GLN A 171 -20.82 -8.85 3.47
CA GLN A 171 -20.99 -9.38 4.82
C GLN A 171 -20.94 -10.90 4.78
N THR A 172 -19.89 -11.50 5.32
CA THR A 172 -19.75 -12.96 5.35
C THR A 172 -20.53 -13.57 6.54
N GLY A 173 -21.87 -13.49 6.49
CA GLY A 173 -22.74 -14.13 7.49
C GLY A 173 -23.13 -13.26 8.69
N PRO A 174 -23.89 -13.81 9.66
CA PRO A 174 -24.52 -13.03 10.74
C PRO A 174 -23.56 -12.69 11.90
N ARG A 175 -22.38 -13.31 11.95
CA ARG A 175 -21.35 -13.12 12.99
C ARG A 175 -20.07 -12.59 12.37
N VAL A 176 -19.09 -12.23 13.22
CA VAL A 176 -17.75 -11.86 12.76
C VAL A 176 -17.12 -13.04 12.04
N THR A 177 -16.77 -12.82 10.79
CA THR A 177 -16.07 -13.75 9.92
C THR A 177 -14.88 -12.98 9.35
N ARG A 178 -13.68 -13.55 9.52
CA ARG A 178 -12.41 -12.87 9.22
C ARG A 178 -11.98 -13.17 7.79
N SER A 179 -12.84 -12.83 6.83
CA SER A 179 -12.51 -13.04 5.41
C SER A 179 -11.45 -12.03 4.95
N TYR A 180 -10.66 -12.47 3.98
CA TYR A 180 -9.66 -11.65 3.31
C TYR A 180 -10.09 -11.41 1.87
N VAL A 181 -9.69 -10.27 1.30
CA VAL A 181 -9.89 -9.97 -0.11
C VAL A 181 -8.59 -10.16 -0.88
N LYS A 182 -8.73 -10.63 -2.12
CA LYS A 182 -7.71 -10.50 -3.15
C LYS A 182 -8.39 -9.92 -4.36
N MET A 183 -7.81 -8.88 -4.93
CA MET A 183 -8.40 -8.17 -6.05
C MET A 183 -7.63 -8.46 -7.32
N TYR A 184 -8.34 -8.49 -8.43
CA TYR A 184 -7.79 -8.47 -9.77
C TYR A 184 -8.45 -7.30 -10.49
N SER A 185 -7.65 -6.33 -10.95
CA SER A 185 -8.13 -5.18 -11.71
C SER A 185 -8.35 -5.55 -13.19
N ASP A 186 -8.56 -4.55 -14.03
CA ASP A 186 -8.61 -4.67 -15.50
C ASP A 186 -7.24 -4.99 -16.15
N GLY A 187 -6.22 -5.32 -15.34
CA GLY A 187 -4.97 -5.94 -15.80
C GLY A 187 -3.89 -4.96 -16.26
N GLU A 188 -4.02 -3.67 -15.94
CA GLU A 188 -3.05 -2.63 -16.32
C GLU A 188 -2.47 -1.85 -15.13
#